data_AF-A0A2G6TFQ1-F1
#
_entry.id   AF-A0A2G6TFQ1-F1
#
_cell.length_a   1.000
_cell.length_b   1.000
_cell.length_c   1.000
_cell.angle_alpha   90.00
_cell.angle_beta   90.00
_cell.angle_gamma   90.00
#
_symmetry.space_group_name_H-M   'P 1'
#
loop_
_entity.id
_entity.type
_entity.pdbx_description
1 polymer ?
#
loop_
_entity_poly.entity_id
_entity_poly.type
_entity_poly.pdbx_seq_one_letter_code
_entity_poly.pdbx_strand_id
1 'polypeptide(L)'
;MNFDNYKIIPNYKTNQTDLFLAENEDILACEKTLNITFDNDYKEYVSTYGSGILGGTYVRIYLPETIILTLAEWKDRITEYWFWDEGKDVLTKDEVLNSIRIGDTYDGDEIILFKSEYFILPRHSEMIYKAGNTLEETITWLCSSGILTEAFSEREFEPFDPDDLANN
;
A
#
# COMPACT_ATOMS: atom_id res chain seq x y z
N MET A 1 10.49 1.12 11.39
CA MET A 1 10.09 -0.22 10.93
C MET A 1 11.03 -1.31 11.47
N ASN A 2 10.49 -2.35 12.12
CA ASN A 2 11.29 -3.49 12.60
C ASN A 2 11.36 -4.61 11.54
N PHE A 3 12.42 -4.58 10.72
CA PHE A 3 12.62 -5.49 9.58
C PHE A 3 13.10 -6.89 9.94
N ASP A 4 13.59 -7.11 11.17
CA ASP A 4 13.95 -8.45 11.66
C ASP A 4 12.76 -9.42 11.66
N ASN A 5 11.55 -8.89 11.49
CA ASN A 5 10.32 -9.66 11.44
C ASN A 5 10.04 -10.28 10.06
N TYR A 6 10.60 -9.76 8.96
CA TYR A 6 10.20 -10.21 7.62
C TYR A 6 11.16 -11.21 7.01
N LYS A 7 10.65 -12.43 6.77
CA LYS A 7 11.38 -13.49 6.11
C LYS A 7 11.08 -13.49 4.62
N ILE A 8 12.09 -13.24 3.79
CA ILE A 8 11.95 -13.35 2.34
C ILE A 8 11.76 -14.82 1.96
N ILE A 9 10.73 -15.12 1.18
CA ILE A 9 10.43 -16.44 0.64
C ILE A 9 10.47 -16.39 -0.90
N PRO A 10 10.71 -17.53 -1.58
CA PRO A 10 10.69 -17.55 -3.04
C PRO A 10 9.30 -17.26 -3.61
N ASN A 11 9.25 -16.51 -4.70
CA ASN A 11 8.04 -16.29 -5.48
C ASN A 11 7.45 -17.63 -5.98
N TYR A 12 6.14 -17.83 -5.85
CA TYR A 12 5.50 -19.11 -6.17
C TYR A 12 5.54 -19.45 -7.67
N LYS A 13 5.65 -18.45 -8.55
CA LYS A 13 5.74 -18.64 -10.01
C LYS A 13 7.17 -18.88 -10.47
N THR A 14 8.13 -18.08 -9.98
CA THR A 14 9.50 -18.07 -10.49
C THR A 14 10.49 -18.88 -9.65
N ASN A 15 10.12 -19.23 -8.41
CA ASN A 15 10.99 -19.82 -7.38
C ASN A 15 12.25 -18.97 -7.08
N GLN A 16 12.17 -17.66 -7.31
CA GLN A 16 13.26 -16.70 -7.06
C GLN A 16 12.96 -15.80 -5.87
N THR A 17 14.02 -15.25 -5.28
CA THR A 17 13.94 -14.28 -4.17
C THR A 17 14.52 -12.92 -4.56
N ASP A 18 14.64 -12.66 -5.87
CA ASP A 18 15.15 -11.39 -6.38
C ASP A 18 14.22 -10.24 -5.97
N LEU A 19 14.79 -9.19 -5.40
CA LEU A 19 14.04 -8.02 -4.92
C LEU A 19 14.03 -6.93 -5.99
N PHE A 20 12.90 -6.25 -6.10
CA PHE A 20 12.71 -5.12 -7.01
C PHE A 20 12.60 -3.84 -6.18
N LEU A 21 13.73 -3.19 -5.96
CA LEU A 21 13.89 -2.10 -5.00
C LEU A 21 13.72 -0.74 -5.68
N ALA A 22 13.28 0.26 -4.91
CA ALA A 22 13.29 1.65 -5.33
C ALA A 22 14.60 2.33 -4.95
N GLU A 23 15.16 3.11 -5.89
CA GLU A 23 16.28 3.99 -5.62
C GLU A 23 15.79 5.27 -4.93
N ASN A 24 16.68 5.91 -4.17
CA ASN A 24 16.34 7.17 -3.51
C ASN A 24 15.95 8.27 -4.51
N GLU A 25 16.49 8.24 -5.72
CA GLU A 25 16.12 9.17 -6.79
C GLU A 25 14.65 8.99 -7.22
N ASP A 26 14.16 7.75 -7.31
CA ASP A 26 12.77 7.44 -7.68
C ASP A 26 11.79 7.93 -6.60
N ILE A 27 12.14 7.72 -5.33
CA ILE A 27 11.36 8.20 -4.18
C ILE A 27 11.24 9.73 -4.23
N LEU A 28 12.36 10.44 -4.36
CA LEU A 28 12.40 11.90 -4.41
C LEU A 28 11.65 12.46 -5.63
N ALA A 29 11.76 11.79 -6.78
CA ALA A 29 11.03 12.15 -7.99
C ALA A 29 9.51 12.01 -7.80
N CYS A 30 9.07 10.93 -7.16
CA CYS A 30 7.67 10.70 -6.84
C CYS A 30 7.12 11.72 -5.83
N GLU A 31 7.84 11.97 -4.73
CA GLU A 31 7.50 13.02 -3.74
C GLU A 31 7.32 14.39 -4.40
N LYS A 32 8.26 14.76 -5.28
CA LYS A 32 8.21 16.03 -6.01
C LYS A 32 7.05 16.07 -7.00
N THR A 33 6.79 14.99 -7.72
CA THR A 33 5.74 14.93 -8.76
C THR A 33 4.35 14.99 -8.14
N LEU A 34 4.16 14.30 -7.02
CA LEU A 34 2.87 14.24 -6.31
C LEU A 34 2.71 15.32 -5.25
N ASN A 35 3.77 16.10 -4.98
CA ASN A 35 3.82 17.12 -3.94
C ASN A 35 3.44 16.56 -2.55
N ILE A 36 4.04 15.43 -2.20
CA ILE A 36 3.88 14.73 -0.92
C ILE A 36 5.24 14.46 -0.28
N THR A 37 5.21 14.02 0.98
CA THR A 37 6.37 13.45 1.66
C THR A 37 5.98 12.08 2.22
N PHE A 38 6.73 11.05 1.85
CA PHE A 38 6.62 9.73 2.46
C PHE A 38 7.30 9.75 3.83
N ASP A 39 6.77 8.98 4.78
CA ASP A 39 7.46 8.74 6.03
C ASP A 39 8.67 7.81 5.82
N ASN A 40 9.51 7.71 6.86
CA ASN A 40 10.74 6.93 6.77
C ASN A 40 10.49 5.44 6.61
N ASP A 41 9.39 4.89 7.18
CA ASP A 41 9.12 3.45 7.09
C ASP A 41 8.79 3.07 5.65
N TYR A 42 8.05 3.90 4.90
CA TYR A 42 7.83 3.66 3.47
C TYR A 42 9.14 3.68 2.69
N LYS A 43 9.98 4.69 2.89
CA LYS A 43 11.27 4.83 2.18
C LYS A 43 12.17 3.62 2.43
N GLU A 44 12.27 3.21 3.69
CA GLU A 44 13.07 2.06 4.09
C GLU A 44 12.49 0.74 3.56
N TYR A 45 11.15 0.60 3.54
CA TYR A 45 10.47 -0.57 2.97
C TYR A 45 10.77 -0.73 1.48
N VAL A 46 10.57 0.31 0.66
CA VAL A 46 10.74 0.19 -0.80
C VAL A 46 12.20 0.06 -1.21
N SER A 47 13.14 0.53 -0.40
CA SER A 47 14.59 0.37 -0.66
C SER A 47 15.18 -0.92 -0.08
N THR A 48 14.48 -1.62 0.82
CA THR A 48 14.97 -2.87 1.44
C THR A 48 14.25 -4.12 0.95
N TYR A 49 12.93 -4.05 0.74
CA TYR A 49 12.08 -5.15 0.28
C TYR A 49 11.53 -4.90 -1.11
N GLY A 50 11.07 -3.67 -1.36
CA GLY A 50 10.57 -3.26 -2.66
C GLY A 50 9.23 -3.90 -3.02
N SER A 51 9.07 -4.31 -4.28
CA SER A 51 7.84 -4.90 -4.80
C SER A 51 7.66 -6.35 -4.33
N GLY A 52 6.56 -6.61 -3.62
CA GLY A 52 6.23 -7.94 -3.12
C GLY A 52 4.95 -7.97 -2.29
N ILE A 53 4.54 -9.17 -1.90
CA ILE A 53 3.40 -9.42 -1.01
C ILE A 53 3.92 -9.73 0.40
N LEU A 54 3.41 -8.99 1.37
CA LEU A 54 3.74 -9.13 2.78
C LEU A 54 2.65 -9.89 3.54
N GLY A 55 3.09 -10.72 4.49
CA GLY A 55 2.20 -11.38 5.43
C GLY A 55 1.56 -12.66 4.88
N GLY A 56 2.30 -13.41 4.06
CA GLY A 56 1.87 -14.72 3.56
C GLY A 56 0.80 -14.69 2.46
N THR A 57 0.40 -13.50 1.98
CA THR A 57 -0.34 -13.16 0.73
C THR A 57 -1.23 -11.91 0.88
N TYR A 58 -1.11 -11.10 1.94
CA TYR A 58 -2.14 -10.10 2.24
C TYR A 58 -1.85 -8.68 1.73
N VAL A 59 -0.68 -8.09 2.01
CA VAL A 59 -0.44 -6.63 1.78
C VAL A 59 0.56 -6.40 0.66
N ARG A 60 0.25 -5.49 -0.26
CA ARG A 60 1.16 -5.03 -1.33
C ARG A 60 1.37 -3.54 -1.21
N ILE A 61 2.62 -3.13 -1.06
CA ILE A 61 3.02 -1.71 -1.08
C ILE A 61 3.61 -1.43 -2.45
N TYR A 62 3.16 -0.36 -3.08
CA TYR A 62 3.58 0.00 -4.43
C TYR A 62 4.92 0.73 -4.42
N LEU A 63 5.72 0.48 -5.45
CA LEU A 63 6.91 1.26 -5.71
C LEU A 63 6.54 2.68 -6.19
N PRO A 64 7.42 3.68 -6.03
CA PRO A 64 7.19 5.04 -6.50
C PRO A 64 6.72 5.13 -7.96
N GLU A 65 7.30 4.34 -8.87
CA GLU A 65 6.91 4.29 -10.27
C GLU A 65 5.49 3.74 -10.47
N THR A 66 5.15 2.63 -9.80
CA THR A 66 3.80 2.02 -9.83
C THR A 66 2.73 3.00 -9.34
N ILE A 67 3.03 3.79 -8.30
CA ILE A 67 2.13 4.84 -7.80
C ILE A 67 1.86 5.85 -8.91
N ILE A 68 2.91 6.40 -9.54
CA ILE A 68 2.77 7.40 -10.61
C ILE A 68 1.97 6.86 -11.79
N LEU A 69 2.28 5.64 -12.25
CA LEU A 69 1.65 5.03 -13.42
C LEU A 69 0.15 4.76 -13.21
N THR A 70 -0.25 4.34 -12.01
CA THR A 70 -1.63 3.90 -11.74
C THR A 70 -2.53 4.97 -11.12
N LEU A 71 -1.97 6.11 -10.68
CA LEU A 71 -2.73 7.11 -9.92
C LEU A 71 -3.88 7.72 -10.72
N ALA A 72 -3.69 8.05 -12.00
CA ALA A 72 -4.71 8.70 -12.81
C ALA A 72 -5.93 7.79 -12.99
N GLU A 73 -5.71 6.55 -13.43
CA GLU A 73 -6.75 5.54 -13.58
C GLU A 73 -7.47 5.26 -12.25
N TRP A 74 -6.70 5.19 -11.16
CA TRP A 74 -7.28 5.04 -9.83
C TRP A 74 -8.24 6.18 -9.49
N LYS A 75 -7.85 7.44 -9.72
CA LYS A 75 -8.72 8.61 -9.45
C LYS A 75 -9.94 8.65 -10.34
N ASP A 76 -9.82 8.26 -11.61
CA ASP A 76 -10.94 8.16 -12.53
C ASP A 76 -11.97 7.14 -12.02
N ARG A 77 -11.50 5.96 -11.57
CA ARG A 77 -12.35 4.93 -10.96
C ARG A 77 -13.03 5.43 -9.67
N ILE A 78 -12.33 6.11 -8.78
CA ILE A 78 -12.93 6.68 -7.55
C ILE A 78 -13.96 7.76 -7.88
N THR A 79 -13.72 8.53 -8.95
CA THR A 79 -14.65 9.56 -9.42
C THR A 79 -15.96 8.95 -9.92
N GLU A 80 -15.86 7.92 -10.76
CA GLU A 80 -16.98 7.22 -11.39
C GLU A 80 -17.74 6.31 -10.43
N TYR A 81 -17.02 5.57 -9.58
CA TYR A 81 -17.55 4.50 -8.72
C TYR A 81 -17.22 4.74 -7.24
N TRP A 82 -17.69 5.84 -6.69
CA TRP A 82 -17.54 6.12 -5.25
C TRP A 82 -18.34 5.13 -4.40
N PHE A 83 -17.71 4.57 -3.37
CA PHE A 83 -18.28 3.50 -2.53
C PHE A 83 -18.34 3.84 -1.02
N TRP A 84 -17.43 4.67 -0.49
CA TRP A 84 -17.26 4.83 0.96
C TRP A 84 -18.07 5.97 1.59
N ASP A 85 -19.39 5.98 1.38
CA ASP A 85 -20.27 7.06 1.87
C ASP A 85 -20.42 7.08 3.40
N GLU A 86 -20.41 5.91 4.05
CA GLU A 86 -20.46 5.81 5.53
C GLU A 86 -19.17 6.31 6.21
N GLY A 87 -18.03 6.24 5.51
CA GLY A 87 -16.73 6.71 5.99
C GLY A 87 -16.48 8.22 5.90
N LYS A 88 -17.45 9.01 5.43
CA LYS A 88 -17.29 10.46 5.18
C LYS A 88 -16.88 11.30 6.39
N ASP A 89 -17.16 10.82 7.60
CA ASP A 89 -16.78 11.49 8.85
C ASP A 89 -15.27 11.33 9.14
N VAL A 90 -14.61 10.39 8.46
CA VAL A 90 -13.15 10.18 8.50
C VAL A 90 -12.47 10.90 7.34
N LEU A 91 -12.92 10.64 6.10
CA LEU A 91 -12.48 11.35 4.90
C LEU A 91 -13.64 11.53 3.93
N THR A 92 -13.77 12.74 3.40
CA THR A 92 -14.71 13.01 2.31
C THR A 92 -14.21 12.44 0.97
N LYS A 93 -15.12 12.25 0.00
CA LYS A 93 -14.75 11.87 -1.38
C LYS A 93 -13.67 12.78 -1.97
N ASP A 94 -13.81 14.09 -1.77
CA ASP A 94 -12.84 15.07 -2.27
C ASP A 94 -11.47 14.89 -1.62
N GLU A 95 -11.41 14.57 -0.32
CA GLU A 95 -10.15 14.28 0.35
C GLU A 95 -9.52 12.98 -0.14
N VAL A 96 -10.31 11.93 -0.39
CA VAL A 96 -9.81 10.70 -1.03
C VAL A 96 -9.28 10.97 -2.44
N LEU A 97 -9.97 11.76 -3.26
CA LEU A 97 -9.47 12.14 -4.60
C LEU A 97 -8.19 13.00 -4.55
N ASN A 98 -7.94 13.69 -3.44
CA ASN A 98 -6.70 14.42 -3.18
C ASN A 98 -5.62 13.57 -2.49
N SER A 99 -5.92 12.32 -2.11
CA SER A 99 -4.96 11.37 -1.56
C SER A 99 -4.20 10.61 -2.65
N ILE A 100 -3.20 9.85 -2.23
CA ILE A 100 -2.38 8.98 -3.09
C ILE A 100 -2.59 7.54 -2.67
N ARG A 101 -3.00 6.66 -3.58
CA ARG A 101 -2.98 5.21 -3.34
C ARG A 101 -1.54 4.70 -3.38
N ILE A 102 -1.09 4.11 -2.28
CA ILE A 102 0.29 3.67 -2.08
C ILE A 102 0.42 2.14 -1.99
N GLY A 103 -0.70 1.43 -2.04
CA GLY A 103 -0.75 0.00 -1.90
C GLY A 103 -2.17 -0.51 -1.80
N ASP A 104 -2.30 -1.81 -1.65
CA ASP A 104 -3.56 -2.48 -1.44
C ASP A 104 -3.36 -3.80 -0.68
N THR A 105 -4.47 -4.47 -0.38
CA THR A 105 -4.47 -5.88 -0.01
C THR A 105 -4.79 -6.74 -1.22
N TYR A 106 -4.41 -8.01 -1.19
CA TYR A 106 -4.73 -8.97 -2.24
C TYR A 106 -6.25 -9.11 -2.44
N ASP A 107 -7.03 -8.96 -1.38
CA ASP A 107 -8.50 -8.97 -1.43
C ASP A 107 -9.09 -7.66 -1.97
N GLY A 108 -8.29 -6.61 -2.13
CA GLY A 108 -8.64 -5.37 -2.81
C GLY A 108 -8.99 -4.20 -1.90
N ASP A 109 -8.65 -4.25 -0.61
CA ASP A 109 -8.68 -3.07 0.26
C ASP A 109 -7.56 -2.12 -0.15
N GLU A 110 -7.81 -0.82 -0.22
CA GLU A 110 -6.84 0.14 -0.74
C GLU A 110 -6.19 0.91 0.41
N ILE A 111 -4.88 1.11 0.30
CA ILE A 111 -4.10 1.88 1.26
C ILE A 111 -3.80 3.24 0.64
N ILE A 112 -4.26 4.30 1.29
CA ILE A 112 -4.07 5.68 0.82
C ILE A 112 -3.28 6.52 1.82
N LEU A 113 -2.51 7.47 1.29
CA LEU A 113 -1.78 8.47 2.04
C LEU A 113 -2.42 9.85 1.80
N PHE A 114 -2.82 10.51 2.88
CA PHE A 114 -3.35 11.87 2.84
C PHE A 114 -2.77 12.69 4.00
N LYS A 115 -2.15 13.84 3.70
CA LYS A 115 -1.55 14.74 4.70
C LYS A 115 -0.61 14.04 5.70
N SER A 116 0.19 13.09 5.22
CA SER A 116 1.12 12.28 6.04
C SER A 116 0.42 11.34 7.04
N GLU A 117 -0.81 10.94 6.75
CA GLU A 117 -1.57 9.96 7.49
C GLU A 117 -2.08 8.86 6.55
N TYR A 118 -2.13 7.64 7.06
CA TYR A 118 -2.50 6.44 6.33
C TYR A 118 -3.94 6.05 6.63
N PHE A 119 -4.68 5.73 5.58
CA PHE A 119 -6.06 5.28 5.67
C PHE A 119 -6.28 4.04 4.83
N ILE A 120 -7.26 3.24 5.24
CA ILE A 120 -7.71 2.04 4.53
C ILE A 120 -9.10 2.29 3.98
N LEU A 121 -9.26 1.99 2.69
CA LEU A 121 -10.51 1.97 1.96
C LEU A 121 -10.89 0.51 1.70
N PRO A 122 -11.74 -0.11 2.55
CA PRO A 122 -12.06 -1.52 2.44
C PRO A 122 -12.89 -1.84 1.21
N ARG A 123 -12.70 -3.01 0.62
CA ARG A 123 -13.52 -3.45 -0.53
C ARG A 123 -14.95 -3.81 -0.16
N HIS A 124 -15.15 -4.33 1.05
CA HIS A 124 -16.42 -4.91 1.50
C HIS A 124 -17.14 -4.08 2.57
N SER A 125 -16.68 -2.86 2.82
CA SER A 125 -17.29 -1.94 3.78
C SER A 125 -17.22 -0.50 3.27
N GLU A 126 -18.29 0.25 3.44
CA GLU A 126 -18.35 1.68 3.08
C GLU A 126 -17.66 2.59 4.12
N MET A 127 -17.17 2.03 5.23
CA MET A 127 -16.40 2.74 6.25
C MET A 127 -14.97 3.01 5.79
N ILE A 128 -14.39 4.14 6.21
CA ILE A 128 -12.97 4.46 6.04
C ILE A 128 -12.28 4.34 7.40
N TYR A 129 -11.11 3.71 7.44
CA TYR A 129 -10.35 3.54 8.67
C TYR A 129 -9.05 4.33 8.63
N LYS A 130 -8.78 5.10 9.69
CA LYS A 130 -7.45 5.64 9.93
C LYS A 130 -6.57 4.55 10.49
N ALA A 131 -5.51 4.19 9.76
CA ALA A 131 -4.62 3.09 10.11
C ALA A 131 -3.43 3.55 10.96
N GLY A 132 -2.85 4.72 10.66
CA GLY A 132 -1.71 5.24 11.39
C GLY A 132 -1.04 6.43 10.73
N ASN A 133 0.13 6.80 11.23
CA ASN A 133 0.97 7.89 10.74
C ASN A 133 2.25 7.38 10.05
N THR A 134 2.55 6.08 10.18
CA THR A 134 3.68 5.44 9.49
C THR A 134 3.24 4.18 8.76
N LEU A 135 4.08 3.72 7.82
CA LEU A 135 3.81 2.47 7.12
C LEU A 135 3.81 1.26 8.07
N GLU A 136 4.68 1.22 9.09
CA GLU A 136 4.72 0.14 10.07
C GLU A 136 3.42 0.04 10.89
N GLU A 137 2.89 1.17 11.36
CA GLU A 137 1.60 1.22 12.06
C GLU A 137 0.48 0.70 11.16
N THR A 138 0.51 1.08 9.88
CA THR A 138 -0.50 0.69 8.89
C THR A 138 -0.49 -0.81 8.61
N ILE A 139 0.68 -1.38 8.36
CA ILE A 139 0.84 -2.83 8.19
C ILE A 139 0.43 -3.56 9.47
N THR A 140 0.80 -3.05 10.64
CA THR A 140 0.42 -3.64 11.92
C THR A 140 -1.10 -3.64 12.09
N TRP A 141 -1.77 -2.55 11.73
CA TRP A 141 -3.23 -2.43 11.76
C TRP A 141 -3.89 -3.44 10.82
N LEU A 142 -3.41 -3.56 9.59
CA LEU A 142 -3.93 -4.52 8.60
C LEU A 142 -3.79 -5.97 9.09
N CYS A 143 -2.65 -6.33 9.67
CA CYS A 143 -2.39 -7.71 10.09
C CYS A 143 -2.98 -8.07 11.47
N SER A 144 -3.26 -7.08 12.34
CA SER A 144 -3.51 -7.35 13.77
C SER A 144 -4.79 -6.74 14.33
N SER A 145 -5.47 -5.84 13.62
CA SER A 145 -6.69 -5.18 14.14
C SER A 145 -7.87 -6.14 14.30
N GLY A 146 -7.95 -7.19 13.49
CA GLY A 146 -9.10 -8.09 13.43
C GLY A 146 -10.35 -7.44 12.80
N ILE A 147 -10.22 -6.25 12.19
CA ILE A 147 -11.37 -5.47 11.68
C ILE A 147 -11.74 -5.91 10.25
N LEU A 148 -10.76 -6.02 9.36
CA LEU A 148 -11.00 -6.39 7.95
C LEU A 148 -10.81 -7.89 7.68
N THR A 149 -9.87 -8.51 8.38
CA THR A 149 -9.58 -9.94 8.31
C THR A 149 -9.20 -10.46 9.70
N GLU A 150 -9.18 -11.79 9.87
CA GLU A 150 -8.68 -12.42 11.09
C GLU A 150 -7.21 -12.04 11.31
N ALA A 151 -6.83 -11.74 12.56
CA ALA A 151 -5.46 -11.36 12.87
C ALA A 151 -4.49 -12.52 12.57
N PHE A 152 -3.39 -12.22 11.89
CA PHE A 152 -2.37 -13.20 11.52
C PHE A 152 -0.96 -12.73 11.88
N SER A 153 -0.14 -13.66 12.36
CA SER A 153 1.24 -13.41 12.80
C SER A 153 2.29 -13.65 11.72
N GLU A 154 1.87 -14.11 10.54
CA GLU A 154 2.77 -14.39 9.43
C GLU A 154 3.42 -13.09 8.94
N ARG A 155 4.73 -13.17 8.72
CA ARG A 155 5.58 -12.05 8.29
C ARG A 155 6.52 -12.53 7.19
N GLU A 156 6.00 -13.34 6.27
CA GLU A 156 6.75 -13.73 5.08
C GLU A 156 6.58 -12.65 4.00
N PHE A 157 7.65 -12.39 3.25
CA PHE A 157 7.65 -11.47 2.12
C PHE A 157 7.97 -12.23 0.84
N GLU A 158 7.05 -12.20 -0.11
CA GLU A 158 7.19 -12.83 -1.40
C GLU A 158 7.39 -11.76 -2.48
N PRO A 159 8.59 -11.63 -3.08
CA PRO A 159 8.83 -10.62 -4.10
C PRO A 159 8.06 -10.94 -5.38
N PHE A 160 7.66 -9.90 -6.12
CA PHE A 160 7.13 -10.05 -7.47
C PHE A 160 7.58 -8.90 -8.36
N ASP A 161 7.64 -9.18 -9.66
CA ASP A 161 7.95 -8.18 -10.68
C ASP A 161 6.82 -7.12 -10.72
N PRO A 162 7.09 -5.83 -10.49
CA PRO A 162 6.05 -4.80 -10.50
C PRO A 162 5.26 -4.75 -11.81
N ASP A 163 5.81 -5.23 -12.94
CA ASP A 163 5.09 -5.33 -14.21
C ASP A 163 3.91 -6.34 -14.15
N ASP A 164 3.92 -7.30 -13.22
CA ASP A 164 2.79 -8.21 -12.98
C ASP A 164 1.55 -7.46 -12.42
N LEU A 165 1.72 -6.28 -11.82
CA LEU A 165 0.59 -5.45 -11.37
C LEU A 165 -0.06 -4.67 -12.51
N ALA A 166 0.71 -4.25 -13.51
CA ALA A 166 0.21 -3.45 -14.64
C ALA A 166 -0.55 -4.29 -15.68
N ASN A 167 -0.42 -5.62 -15.64
CA ASN A 167 -1.00 -6.55 -16.61
C ASN A 167 -2.27 -7.29 -16.10
N ASN A 168 -2.83 -6.89 -14.96
CA ASN A 168 -4.09 -7.41 -14.41
C ASN A 168 -5.17 -6.33 -14.39
#